data_AF-A0A6P0RMR4-F1
#
_entry.id   AF-A0A6P0RMR4-F1
#
_cell.length_a   1.000
_cell.length_b   1.000
_cell.length_c   1.000
_cell.angle_alpha   90.00
_cell.angle_beta   90.00
_cell.angle_gamma   90.00
#
_symmetry.space_group_name_H-M   'P 1'
#
loop_
_entity.id
_entity.type
_entity.pdbx_description
1 polymer ?
#
loop_
_entity_poly.entity_id
_entity_poly.type
_entity_poly.pdbx_seq_one_letter_code
_entity_poly.pdbx_strand_id
1 'polypeptide(L)'
;MKVSKTIETEMPGLGRMIRKAREADRRPLTQICADAGMTPANWYRIESEETKVLPIQTLHSIEQVLGVSFGITFDEEQNNTEDV
;
A
#
# COMPACT_ATOMS: atom_id res chain seq x y z
N MET A 1 -9.09 -1.74 -28.88
CA MET A 1 -10.09 -1.66 -27.80
C MET A 1 -9.34 -1.81 -26.48
N LYS A 2 -9.68 -1.06 -25.43
CA LYS A 2 -8.95 -1.12 -24.15
C LYS A 2 -9.84 -1.74 -23.08
N VAL A 3 -9.27 -2.67 -22.33
CA VAL A 3 -9.91 -3.38 -21.22
C VAL A 3 -9.06 -3.16 -19.97
N SER A 4 -9.68 -2.71 -18.87
CA SER A 4 -9.03 -2.51 -17.56
C SER A 4 -9.98 -2.93 -16.44
N LYS A 5 -9.47 -3.66 -15.45
CA LYS A 5 -10.16 -4.01 -14.20
C LYS A 5 -9.38 -3.36 -13.05
N THR A 6 -10.06 -2.52 -12.28
CA THR A 6 -9.53 -1.90 -11.06
C THR A 6 -10.38 -2.37 -9.89
N ILE A 7 -9.74 -2.85 -8.83
CA ILE A 7 -10.39 -3.22 -7.56
C ILE A 7 -9.80 -2.30 -6.49
N GLU A 8 -10.66 -1.66 -5.74
CA GLU A 8 -10.30 -0.78 -4.63
C GLU A 8 -10.92 -1.34 -3.35
N THR A 9 -10.18 -1.25 -2.25
CA THR A 9 -10.69 -1.58 -0.91
C THR A 9 -10.33 -0.43 0.03
N GLU A 10 -11.25 -0.09 0.93
CA GLU A 10 -10.99 0.92 1.94
C GLU A 10 -10.15 0.31 3.07
N MET A 11 -9.06 1.00 3.43
CA MET A 11 -8.22 0.63 4.58
C MET A 11 -7.93 1.87 5.42
N PRO A 12 -8.92 2.37 6.20
CA PRO A 12 -8.74 3.56 7.02
C PRO A 12 -7.65 3.34 8.08
N GLY A 13 -6.74 4.30 8.25
CA GLY A 13 -5.65 4.17 9.22
C GLY A 13 -4.40 3.47 8.70
N LEU A 14 -4.37 3.04 7.43
CA LEU A 14 -3.19 2.45 6.81
C LEU A 14 -1.97 3.37 6.92
N GLY A 15 -2.14 4.68 6.74
CA GLY A 15 -1.04 5.65 6.85
C GLY A 15 -0.43 5.67 8.25
N ARG A 16 -1.27 5.58 9.29
CA ARG A 16 -0.80 5.44 10.69
C ARG A 16 -0.07 4.14 10.94
N MET A 17 -0.53 3.03 10.35
CA MET A 17 0.14 1.72 10.47
C MET A 17 1.52 1.73 9.81
N ILE A 18 1.64 2.30 8.61
CA ILE A 18 2.90 2.49 7.90
C ILE A 18 3.85 3.35 8.74
N ARG A 19 3.35 4.48 9.27
CA ARG A 19 4.15 5.36 10.13
C ARG A 19 4.71 4.65 11.35
N LYS A 20 3.86 3.88 12.05
CA LYS A 20 4.28 3.11 13.23
C LYS A 20 5.36 2.08 12.88
N ALA A 21 5.22 1.38 11.75
CA ALA A 21 6.21 0.44 11.28
C ALA A 21 7.54 1.14 10.92
N ARG A 22 7.49 2.29 10.23
CA ARG A 22 8.67 3.11 9.95
C ARG A 22 9.37 3.58 11.22
N GLU A 23 8.63 4.08 12.20
CA GLU A 23 9.22 4.61 13.46
C GLU A 23 9.87 3.52 14.32
N ALA A 24 9.50 2.25 14.12
CA ALA A 24 10.18 1.10 14.72
C ALA A 24 11.45 0.68 13.95
N ASP A 25 11.61 1.11 12.70
CA ASP A 25 12.80 0.88 11.89
C ASP A 25 13.96 1.77 12.36
N ARG A 26 15.17 1.23 12.37
CA ARG A 26 16.38 1.95 12.79
C ARG A 26 17.00 2.77 11.66
N ARG A 27 16.63 2.50 10.40
CA ARG A 27 17.16 3.21 9.24
C ARG A 27 16.56 4.61 9.16
N PRO A 28 17.30 5.60 8.65
CA PRO A 28 16.75 6.92 8.39
C PRO A 28 15.67 6.85 7.30
N LEU A 29 14.66 7.71 7.38
CA LEU A 29 13.57 7.78 6.39
C LEU A 29 14.10 7.89 4.95
N THR A 30 15.18 8.64 4.72
CA THR A 30 15.78 8.79 3.39
C THR A 30 16.25 7.47 2.80
N GLN A 31 16.80 6.58 3.62
CA GLN A 31 17.20 5.23 3.20
C GLN A 31 15.97 4.37 2.90
N ILE A 32 14.98 4.37 3.79
CA ILE A 32 13.73 3.62 3.62
C ILE A 32 13.02 4.02 2.31
N CYS A 33 12.93 5.32 2.05
CA CYS A 33 12.37 5.86 0.82
C CYS A 33 13.16 5.43 -0.42
N ALA A 34 14.49 5.44 -0.37
CA ALA A 34 15.33 4.98 -1.46
C ALA A 34 15.14 3.49 -1.74
N ASP A 35 15.11 2.66 -0.69
CA ASP A 35 14.87 1.22 -0.78
C ASP A 35 13.47 0.92 -1.37
N ALA A 36 12.46 1.74 -1.03
CA ALA A 36 11.10 1.61 -1.52
C ALA A 36 10.85 2.31 -2.88
N GLY A 37 11.87 2.92 -3.48
CA GLY A 37 11.79 3.57 -4.79
C GLY A 37 10.91 4.82 -4.84
N MET A 38 10.82 5.60 -3.75
CA MET A 38 9.99 6.80 -3.69
C MET A 38 10.65 7.98 -2.94
N THR A 39 10.05 9.17 -3.05
CA THR A 39 10.55 10.37 -2.36
C THR A 39 9.99 10.48 -0.93
N PRO A 40 10.71 11.14 0.01
CA PRO A 40 10.17 11.42 1.34
C PRO A 40 8.85 12.20 1.33
N ALA A 41 8.66 13.11 0.37
CA ALA A 41 7.40 13.83 0.21
C ALA A 41 6.23 12.90 -0.18
N ASN A 42 6.49 11.88 -1.02
CA ASN A 42 5.48 10.87 -1.32
C ASN A 42 5.16 10.01 -0.10
N TRP A 43 6.19 9.63 0.65
CA TRP A 43 6.04 8.86 1.88
C TRP A 43 5.18 9.58 2.91
N TYR A 44 5.45 10.86 3.18
CA TYR A 44 4.64 11.64 4.13
C TYR A 44 3.17 11.77 3.70
N ARG A 45 2.89 11.95 2.40
CA ARG A 45 1.52 11.97 1.87
C ARG A 45 0.78 10.65 2.06
N ILE A 46 1.51 9.52 2.02
CA ILE A 46 0.94 8.20 2.32
C ILE A 46 0.66 8.08 3.83
N GLU A 47 1.60 8.48 4.69
CA GLU A 47 1.42 8.45 6.15
C GLU A 47 0.29 9.35 6.64
N SER A 48 0.07 10.50 5.99
CA SER A 48 -1.02 11.44 6.28
C SER A 48 -2.34 11.07 5.61
N GLU A 49 -2.37 9.99 4.80
CA GLU A 49 -3.54 9.56 4.01
C GLU A 49 -4.06 10.64 3.05
N GLU A 50 -3.21 11.61 2.66
CA GLU A 50 -3.49 12.55 1.56
C GLU A 50 -3.51 11.85 0.19
N THR A 51 -2.76 10.75 0.08
CA THR A 51 -2.86 9.83 -1.05
C THR A 51 -4.20 9.09 -1.01
N LYS A 52 -5.14 9.50 -1.87
CA LYS A 52 -6.50 8.92 -1.93
C LYS A 52 -6.53 7.43 -2.32
N VAL A 53 -5.61 7.02 -3.18
CA VAL A 53 -5.48 5.63 -3.65
C VAL A 53 -3.99 5.28 -3.64
N LEU A 54 -3.62 4.28 -2.85
CA LEU A 54 -2.27 3.72 -2.83
C LEU A 54 -2.23 2.50 -3.76
N PRO A 55 -1.47 2.53 -4.86
CA PRO A 55 -1.34 1.37 -5.73
C PRO A 55 -0.80 0.17 -4.95
N ILE A 56 -1.37 -1.02 -5.19
CA ILE A 56 -0.98 -2.24 -4.46
C ILE A 56 0.52 -2.56 -4.59
N GLN A 57 1.11 -2.28 -5.75
CA GLN A 57 2.54 -2.45 -5.97
C GLN A 57 3.37 -1.54 -5.04
N THR A 58 2.93 -0.30 -4.84
CA THR A 58 3.58 0.63 -3.91
C THR A 58 3.44 0.15 -2.47
N LEU A 59 2.27 -0.36 -2.09
CA LEU A 59 2.07 -0.94 -0.76
C LEU A 59 3.00 -2.14 -0.53
N HIS A 60 3.11 -3.05 -1.50
CA HIS A 60 4.02 -4.19 -1.40
C HIS A 60 5.49 -3.76 -1.28
N SER A 61 5.92 -2.72 -2.00
CA SER A 61 7.27 -2.17 -1.81
C SER A 61 7.49 -1.68 -0.38
N ILE A 62 6.49 -0.99 0.21
CA ILE A 62 6.56 -0.52 1.59
C ILE A 62 6.64 -1.71 2.57
N GLU A 63 5.78 -2.73 2.39
CA GLU A 63 5.78 -3.96 3.19
C GLU A 63 7.13 -4.69 3.14
N GLN A 64 7.68 -4.87 1.93
CA GLN A 64 8.98 -5.50 1.72
C GLN A 64 10.11 -4.74 2.39
N VAL A 65 10.16 -3.41 2.23
CA VAL A 65 11.21 -2.59 2.82
C VAL A 65 11.10 -2.61 4.34
N LEU A 66 9.90 -2.48 4.91
CA LEU A 66 9.69 -2.44 6.36
C LEU A 66 9.71 -3.83 7.01
N GLY A 67 9.66 -4.92 6.22
CA GLY A 67 9.62 -6.28 6.72
C GLY A 67 8.32 -6.61 7.49
N VAL A 68 7.19 -6.01 7.08
CA VAL A 68 5.87 -6.18 7.72
C VAL A 68 4.81 -6.54 6.67
N SER A 69 3.67 -7.05 7.11
CA SER A 69 2.45 -7.15 6.29
C SER A 69 1.32 -6.37 6.93
N PHE A 70 0.57 -5.62 6.14
CA PHE A 70 -0.63 -4.89 6.57
C PHE A 70 -1.92 -5.68 6.34
N GLY A 71 -1.82 -6.90 5.80
CA GLY A 71 -2.93 -7.85 5.72
C GLY A 71 -4.03 -7.45 4.73
N ILE A 72 -3.72 -6.66 3.70
CA ILE A 72 -4.71 -6.30 2.68
C ILE A 72 -4.94 -7.49 1.76
N THR A 73 -6.18 -7.97 1.71
CA THR A 73 -6.66 -8.95 0.76
C THR A 73 -7.68 -8.30 -0.16
N PHE A 74 -7.60 -8.62 -1.45
CA PHE A 74 -8.68 -8.33 -2.39
C PHE A 74 -9.45 -9.63 -2.52
N ASP A 75 -10.67 -9.68 -1.98
CA ASP A 75 -11.53 -10.85 -2.15
C ASP A 75 -11.86 -10.97 -3.65
N GLU A 76 -11.13 -11.85 -4.35
CA GLU A 76 -11.40 -12.18 -5.74
C GLU A 76 -12.51 -13.23 -5.84
N GLU A 77 -13.72 -13.01 -5.32
CA GLU A 77 -14.78 -14.02 -5.46
C GLU A 77 -16.21 -13.46 -5.31
N GLN A 78 -16.70 -12.77 -6.34
CA GLN A 78 -18.14 -12.62 -6.62
C GLN A 78 -18.37 -12.50 -8.15
N ASN A 79 -18.12 -13.57 -8.91
CA ASN A 79 -18.84 -13.89 -10.16
C ASN A 79 -18.31 -15.18 -10.77
N ASN A 80 -19.00 -16.31 -10.53
CA ASN A 80 -19.56 -17.14 -11.60
C ASN A 80 -20.41 -18.28 -10.97
N THR A 81 -21.63 -17.99 -10.51
CA THR A 81 -22.66 -19.03 -10.56
C THR A 81 -23.16 -19.01 -12.00
N GLU A 82 -22.65 -19.96 -12.78
CA GLU A 82 -23.07 -20.19 -14.16
C GLU A 82 -24.58 -20.42 -14.19
N ASP A 83 -25.28 -19.58 -14.95
CA ASP A 83 -26.54 -19.94 -15.61
C ASP A 83 -26.27 -21.17 -16.51
N VAL A 84 -26.60 -22.38 -16.04
CA VAL A 84 -27.08 -23.49 -16.88
C VAL A 84 -27.90 -24.50 -16.07
#